data_AF-A0A349DXD1-F1
#
_entry.id   AF-A0A349DXD1-F1
#
_cell.length_a   1.000
_cell.length_b   1.000
_cell.length_c   1.000
_cell.angle_alpha   90.00
_cell.angle_beta   90.00
_cell.angle_gamma   90.00
#
_symmetry.space_group_name_H-M   'P 1'
#
loop_
_entity.id
_entity.type
_entity.pdbx_description
1 polymer ?
#
loop_
_entity_poly.entity_id
_entity_poly.type
_entity_poly.pdbx_seq_one_letter_code
_entity_poly.pdbx_strand_id
1 'polypeptide(L)'
;MIFHKPFKQLLALTLVFTFMVSSCGTKQEVQPTPQTVDKKVDLKALSVQMASDADFKNYVLKIAEVYKGQSKFMHEQYQGDAKAYQNDVNTIYEANARTGWSETRVAQLDEKMGLAQGSLMDLVSKRQVVLTKFTVLSKLSEKEMQEVVAGSLRLMADNAGMRTNNACKEACTFDYLACVATATGVSIGLLAACAAITFPPAVAACVAVIVIGDVFVVGGCYFSLLACERRC
;
A
#
# COMPACT_ATOMS: atom_id res chain seq x y z
N MET A 1 25.96 -15.43 -28.89
CA MET A 1 25.87 -15.72 -27.44
C MET A 1 24.49 -15.32 -26.96
N ILE A 2 23.69 -16.30 -26.59
CA ILE A 2 22.33 -16.10 -26.07
C ILE A 2 22.41 -16.45 -24.59
N PHE A 3 22.24 -15.46 -23.70
CA PHE A 3 22.01 -15.70 -22.28
C PHE A 3 20.67 -15.07 -21.88
N HIS A 4 19.73 -15.94 -21.52
CA HIS A 4 18.36 -15.64 -21.15
C HIS A 4 18.25 -15.18 -19.68
N LYS A 5 17.55 -14.05 -19.48
CA LYS A 5 16.69 -13.61 -18.34
C LYS A 5 16.87 -14.26 -16.95
N PRO A 6 17.04 -13.46 -15.86
CA PRO A 6 16.78 -13.88 -14.49
C PRO A 6 15.42 -13.34 -13.96
N PHE A 7 14.36 -13.31 -14.77
CA PHE A 7 13.04 -12.80 -14.35
C PHE A 7 12.13 -13.87 -13.72
N LYS A 8 12.53 -15.15 -13.73
CA LYS A 8 11.66 -16.26 -13.26
C LYS A 8 12.01 -16.84 -11.90
N GLN A 9 13.12 -16.45 -11.28
CA GLN A 9 13.55 -17.05 -10.01
C GLN A 9 13.01 -16.33 -8.76
N LEU A 10 12.67 -15.03 -8.84
CA LEU A 10 12.03 -14.33 -7.71
C LEU A 10 10.52 -14.65 -7.60
N LEU A 11 9.84 -14.87 -8.73
CA LEU A 11 8.42 -15.25 -8.79
C LEU A 11 8.19 -16.72 -8.42
N ALA A 12 9.19 -17.58 -8.59
CA ALA A 12 9.15 -18.97 -8.14
C ALA A 12 9.30 -19.12 -6.62
N LEU A 13 10.02 -18.19 -5.96
CA LEU A 13 10.23 -18.24 -4.51
C LEU A 13 8.94 -18.01 -3.71
N THR A 14 8.00 -17.21 -4.22
CA THR A 14 6.68 -17.02 -3.60
C THR A 14 5.74 -18.21 -3.84
N LEU A 15 5.88 -18.93 -4.96
CA LEU A 15 5.03 -20.11 -5.28
C LEU A 15 5.49 -21.40 -4.61
N VAL A 16 6.79 -21.56 -4.29
CA VAL A 16 7.32 -22.74 -3.60
C VAL A 16 6.91 -22.78 -2.11
N PHE A 17 6.70 -21.62 -1.46
CA PHE A 17 6.21 -21.58 -0.08
C PHE A 17 4.76 -22.09 0.06
N THR A 18 3.94 -21.97 -0.98
CA THR A 18 2.58 -22.53 -1.02
C THR A 18 2.51 -24.06 -1.16
N PHE A 19 3.59 -24.74 -1.57
CA PHE A 19 3.62 -26.20 -1.75
C PHE A 19 4.44 -26.96 -0.69
N MET A 20 5.27 -26.29 0.12
CA MET A 20 6.01 -26.97 1.21
C MET A 20 5.21 -27.15 2.50
N VAL A 21 4.01 -26.57 2.62
CA VAL A 21 3.14 -26.76 3.79
C VAL A 21 2.25 -28.01 3.69
N SER A 22 2.31 -28.76 2.58
CA SER A 22 1.43 -29.92 2.32
C SER A 22 2.13 -31.29 2.34
N SER A 23 3.39 -31.38 2.78
CA SER A 23 4.04 -32.68 3.00
C SER A 23 4.89 -32.74 4.27
N CYS A 24 4.25 -32.51 5.42
CA CYS A 24 4.67 -33.09 6.70
C CYS A 24 3.40 -33.48 7.44
N GLY A 25 3.08 -34.78 7.44
CA GLY A 25 1.83 -35.26 8.03
C GLY A 25 1.64 -36.75 7.86
N THR A 26 2.59 -37.54 8.36
CA THR A 26 2.26 -38.85 8.94
C THR A 26 1.03 -38.71 9.82
N LYS A 27 0.02 -39.54 9.59
CA LYS A 27 -1.24 -39.56 10.32
C LYS A 27 -0.96 -39.77 11.82
N GLN A 28 -1.12 -38.72 12.62
CA GLN A 28 -1.32 -38.83 14.05
C GLN A 28 -2.76 -38.38 14.33
N GLU A 29 -3.58 -39.33 14.79
CA GLU A 29 -4.93 -39.07 15.28
C GLU A 29 -4.82 -38.26 16.58
N VAL A 30 -4.88 -36.93 16.44
CA VAL A 30 -4.97 -36.01 17.58
C VAL A 30 -6.45 -35.81 17.86
N GLN A 31 -6.91 -36.22 19.04
CA GLN A 31 -8.26 -35.93 19.51
C GLN A 31 -8.53 -34.42 19.44
N PRO A 32 -9.70 -33.98 18.94
CA PRO A 32 -10.02 -32.56 18.87
C PRO A 32 -10.20 -32.00 20.28
N THR A 33 -9.20 -31.26 20.76
CA THR A 33 -9.38 -30.33 21.89
C THR A 33 -10.49 -29.34 21.51
N PRO A 34 -11.42 -29.01 22.42
CA PRO A 34 -12.47 -28.03 22.13
C PRO A 34 -11.82 -26.70 21.74
N GLN A 35 -11.92 -26.33 20.47
CA GLN A 35 -11.47 -25.02 20.02
C GLN A 35 -12.35 -23.97 20.70
N THR A 36 -11.72 -23.14 21.52
CA THR A 36 -12.23 -21.85 21.97
C THR A 36 -12.91 -21.15 20.80
N VAL A 37 -14.16 -20.75 20.99
CA VAL A 37 -14.98 -20.01 20.04
C VAL A 37 -14.18 -18.80 19.53
N ASP A 38 -13.63 -18.90 18.31
CA ASP A 38 -12.99 -17.80 17.61
C ASP A 38 -14.07 -16.73 17.39
N LYS A 39 -14.00 -15.62 18.14
CA LYS A 39 -14.88 -14.48 17.89
C LYS A 39 -14.54 -13.93 16.51
N LYS A 40 -15.39 -14.24 15.53
CA LYS A 40 -15.34 -13.66 14.20
C LYS A 40 -15.27 -12.14 14.33
N VAL A 41 -14.19 -11.54 13.82
CA VAL A 41 -13.98 -10.09 13.86
C VAL A 41 -15.10 -9.44 13.04
N ASP A 42 -15.77 -8.44 13.61
CA ASP A 42 -16.74 -7.63 12.88
C ASP A 42 -15.99 -6.61 12.01
N LEU A 43 -15.80 -6.97 10.73
CA LEU A 43 -15.08 -6.14 9.75
C LEU A 43 -15.75 -4.79 9.54
N LYS A 44 -17.09 -4.71 9.62
CA LYS A 44 -17.83 -3.47 9.45
C LYS A 44 -17.59 -2.53 10.64
N ALA A 45 -17.65 -3.06 11.86
CA ALA A 45 -17.33 -2.28 13.06
C ALA A 45 -15.88 -1.79 13.02
N LEU A 46 -14.95 -2.63 12.57
CA LEU A 46 -13.53 -2.26 12.41
C LEU A 46 -13.35 -1.14 11.36
N SER A 47 -14.04 -1.20 10.22
CA SER A 47 -14.01 -0.10 9.23
C SER A 47 -14.50 1.23 9.79
N VAL A 48 -15.56 1.22 10.60
CA VAL A 48 -16.07 2.45 11.24
C VAL A 48 -15.06 3.01 12.25
N GLN A 49 -14.44 2.13 13.06
CA GLN A 49 -13.41 2.54 14.01
C GLN A 49 -12.21 3.16 13.31
N MET A 50 -11.70 2.50 12.26
CA MET A 50 -10.57 3.00 11.48
C MET A 50 -10.93 4.31 10.76
N ALA A 51 -12.09 4.39 10.09
CA ALA A 51 -12.54 5.62 9.42
C ALA A 51 -12.71 6.82 10.37
N SER A 52 -12.97 6.58 11.65
CA SER A 52 -13.09 7.64 12.66
C SER A 52 -11.73 8.06 13.23
N ASP A 53 -10.71 7.23 13.08
CA ASP A 53 -9.43 7.35 13.76
C ASP A 53 -8.47 8.36 13.11
N ALA A 54 -7.85 9.21 13.93
CA ALA A 54 -6.94 10.26 13.44
C ALA A 54 -5.63 9.70 12.86
N ASP A 55 -5.06 8.64 13.45
CA ASP A 55 -3.81 8.06 12.98
C ASP A 55 -4.01 7.34 11.65
N PHE A 56 -5.13 6.61 11.51
CA PHE A 56 -5.51 6.00 10.24
C PHE A 56 -5.76 7.06 9.15
N LYS A 57 -6.48 8.14 9.45
CA LYS A 57 -6.66 9.25 8.50
C LYS A 57 -5.33 9.85 8.05
N ASN A 58 -4.42 10.12 8.98
CA ASN A 58 -3.09 10.64 8.67
C ASN A 58 -2.28 9.69 7.78
N TYR A 59 -2.37 8.38 8.03
CA TYR A 59 -1.77 7.36 7.18
C TYR A 59 -2.37 7.37 5.76
N VAL A 60 -3.70 7.41 5.65
CA VAL A 60 -4.42 7.45 4.38
C VAL A 60 -4.11 8.72 3.59
N LEU A 61 -4.09 9.88 4.23
CA LEU A 61 -3.69 11.14 3.60
C LEU A 61 -2.24 11.09 3.09
N LYS A 62 -1.33 10.44 3.84
CA LYS A 62 0.06 10.27 3.39
C LYS A 62 0.18 9.39 2.15
N ILE A 63 -0.67 8.37 2.02
CA ILE A 63 -0.76 7.54 0.82
C ILE A 63 -1.20 8.39 -0.38
N ALA A 64 -2.22 9.24 -0.19
CA ALA A 64 -2.64 10.16 -1.24
C ALA A 64 -1.52 11.11 -1.65
N GLU A 65 -0.76 11.69 -0.71
CA GLU A 65 0.39 12.53 -1.03
C GLU A 65 1.40 11.82 -1.93
N VAL A 66 1.72 10.56 -1.62
CA VAL A 66 2.67 9.74 -2.39
C VAL A 66 2.15 9.49 -3.80
N TYR A 67 0.91 9.01 -3.96
CA TYR A 67 0.36 8.75 -5.28
C TYR A 67 0.13 10.04 -6.10
N LYS A 68 -0.28 11.15 -5.45
CA LYS A 68 -0.41 12.47 -6.09
C LYS A 68 0.95 12.98 -6.58
N GLY A 69 1.99 12.90 -5.73
CA GLY A 69 3.35 13.33 -6.06
C GLY A 69 3.89 12.57 -7.27
N GLN A 70 3.80 11.23 -7.23
CA GLN A 70 4.17 10.38 -8.36
C GLN A 70 3.40 10.75 -9.63
N SER A 71 2.06 10.86 -9.55
CA SER A 71 1.22 11.10 -10.72
C SER A 71 1.51 12.45 -11.37
N LYS A 72 1.69 13.48 -10.53
CA LYS A 72 2.08 14.82 -10.96
C LYS A 72 3.43 14.79 -11.67
N PHE A 73 4.44 14.19 -11.03
CA PHE A 73 5.79 14.15 -11.57
C PHE A 73 5.87 13.37 -12.89
N MET A 74 5.19 12.22 -12.98
CA MET A 74 5.08 11.44 -14.22
C MET A 74 4.41 12.27 -15.33
N HIS A 75 3.35 13.02 -15.02
CA HIS A 75 2.70 13.86 -16.02
C HIS A 75 3.59 15.04 -16.48
N GLU A 76 4.24 15.74 -15.55
CA GLU A 76 5.01 16.96 -15.83
C GLU A 76 6.39 16.67 -16.41
N GLN A 77 7.13 15.70 -15.87
CA GLN A 77 8.52 15.41 -16.28
C GLN A 77 8.61 14.36 -17.38
N TYR A 78 7.66 13.42 -17.42
CA TYR A 78 7.65 12.34 -18.41
C TYR A 78 6.55 12.53 -19.46
N GLN A 79 5.83 13.67 -19.47
CA GLN A 79 4.77 13.99 -20.43
C GLN A 79 3.67 12.91 -20.50
N GLY A 80 3.43 12.21 -19.38
CA GLY A 80 2.49 11.09 -19.35
C GLY A 80 3.07 9.73 -19.76
N ASP A 81 4.37 9.63 -20.12
CA ASP A 81 5.03 8.36 -20.41
C ASP A 81 5.33 7.59 -19.12
N ALA A 82 4.31 6.88 -18.66
CA ALA A 82 4.37 6.02 -17.48
C ALA A 82 5.42 4.90 -17.59
N LYS A 83 5.75 4.45 -18.82
CA LYS A 83 6.74 3.39 -19.03
C LYS A 83 8.16 3.94 -18.89
N ALA A 84 8.43 5.11 -19.47
CA ALA A 84 9.70 5.80 -19.27
C ALA A 84 9.92 6.11 -17.79
N TYR A 85 8.91 6.66 -17.11
CA TYR A 85 8.94 6.90 -15.66
C TYR A 85 9.25 5.61 -14.88
N GLN A 86 8.51 4.53 -15.14
CA GLN A 86 8.70 3.27 -14.42
C GLN A 86 10.11 2.69 -14.62
N ASN A 87 10.65 2.71 -15.84
CA ASN A 87 12.00 2.22 -16.12
C ASN A 87 13.08 3.01 -15.37
N ASP A 88 12.89 4.33 -15.31
CA ASP A 88 13.78 5.27 -14.64
C ASP A 88 13.82 5.03 -13.12
N VAL A 89 12.66 4.87 -12.50
CA VAL A 89 12.57 4.56 -11.06
C VAL A 89 13.11 3.16 -10.78
N ASN A 90 12.78 2.17 -11.62
CA ASN A 90 13.28 0.80 -11.48
C ASN A 90 14.81 0.73 -11.55
N THR A 91 15.44 1.57 -12.36
CA THR A 91 16.91 1.63 -12.45
C THR A 91 17.54 1.99 -11.10
N ILE A 92 17.01 3.02 -10.41
CA ILE A 92 17.48 3.41 -9.08
C ILE A 92 17.12 2.35 -8.04
N TYR A 93 15.91 1.79 -8.13
CA TYR A 93 15.46 0.72 -7.25
C TYR A 93 16.42 -0.49 -7.30
N GLU A 94 16.75 -0.98 -8.49
CA GLU A 94 17.64 -2.13 -8.67
C GLU A 94 19.07 -1.83 -8.22
N ALA A 95 19.57 -0.62 -8.48
CA ALA A 95 20.91 -0.22 -8.01
C ALA A 95 21.00 -0.22 -6.48
N ASN A 96 19.96 0.28 -5.81
CA ASN A 96 19.87 0.28 -4.35
C ASN A 96 19.67 -1.14 -3.80
N ALA A 97 18.84 -1.97 -4.44
CA ALA A 97 18.62 -3.36 -4.01
C ALA A 97 19.91 -4.18 -4.00
N ARG A 98 20.81 -4.00 -4.98
CA ARG A 98 22.11 -4.70 -5.05
C ARG A 98 23.08 -4.29 -3.95
N THR A 99 22.96 -3.07 -3.45
CA THR A 99 23.90 -2.49 -2.49
C THR A 99 23.34 -2.42 -1.07
N GLY A 100 22.05 -2.74 -0.90
CA GLY A 100 21.31 -2.74 0.37
C GLY A 100 20.39 -1.52 0.53
N TRP A 101 19.38 -1.59 1.41
CA TRP A 101 18.52 -0.44 1.69
C TRP A 101 19.04 0.38 2.87
N SER A 102 18.95 1.70 2.76
CA SER A 102 19.26 2.66 3.83
C SER A 102 18.36 3.89 3.67
N GLU A 103 18.24 4.72 4.71
CA GLU A 103 17.44 5.95 4.64
C GLU A 103 17.89 6.88 3.51
N THR A 104 19.21 7.01 3.30
CA THR A 104 19.77 7.80 2.18
C THR A 104 19.32 7.27 0.82
N ARG A 105 19.26 5.94 0.66
CA ARG A 105 18.82 5.31 -0.60
C ARG A 105 17.31 5.41 -0.80
N VAL A 106 16.54 5.37 0.28
CA VAL A 106 15.10 5.67 0.23
C VAL A 106 14.86 7.13 -0.15
N ALA A 107 15.65 8.07 0.38
CA ALA A 107 15.58 9.47 -0.01
C ALA A 107 15.90 9.71 -1.50
N GLN A 108 16.88 8.99 -2.05
CA GLN A 108 17.15 9.01 -3.50
C GLN A 108 15.97 8.47 -4.32
N LEU A 109 15.28 7.46 -3.77
CA LEU A 109 14.08 6.91 -4.39
C LEU A 109 12.89 7.88 -4.31
N ASP A 110 12.70 8.58 -3.18
CA ASP A 110 11.71 9.65 -3.02
C ASP A 110 11.90 10.69 -4.14
N GLU A 111 13.12 11.20 -4.31
CA GLU A 111 13.45 12.20 -5.34
C GLU A 111 13.12 11.67 -6.75
N LYS A 112 13.52 10.43 -7.06
CA LYS A 112 13.27 9.83 -8.38
C LYS A 112 11.78 9.61 -8.66
N MET A 113 11.01 9.36 -7.61
CA MET A 113 9.56 9.22 -7.69
C MET A 113 8.83 10.57 -7.73
N GLY A 114 9.53 11.70 -7.58
CA GLY A 114 8.93 13.04 -7.53
C GLY A 114 8.29 13.37 -6.17
N LEU A 115 8.77 12.73 -5.11
CA LEU A 115 8.28 12.89 -3.74
C LEU A 115 9.20 13.82 -2.96
N ALA A 116 8.67 14.45 -1.91
CA ALA A 116 9.50 15.15 -0.95
C ALA A 116 10.41 14.16 -0.21
N GLN A 117 11.65 14.56 0.07
CA GLN A 117 12.60 13.73 0.80
C GLN A 117 12.02 13.24 2.14
N GLY A 118 12.09 11.93 2.38
CA GLY A 118 11.56 11.28 3.57
C GLY A 118 10.09 10.87 3.48
N SER A 119 9.42 11.09 2.35
CA SER A 119 7.99 10.78 2.19
C SER A 119 7.68 9.30 2.39
N LEU A 120 8.47 8.39 1.79
CA LEU A 120 8.28 6.96 1.96
C LEU A 120 8.56 6.50 3.40
N MET A 121 9.57 7.09 4.06
CA MET A 121 9.87 6.76 5.47
C MET A 121 8.77 7.27 6.42
N ASP A 122 8.24 8.47 6.20
CA ASP A 122 7.10 8.99 6.97
C ASP A 122 5.86 8.11 6.77
N LEU A 123 5.60 7.64 5.54
CA LEU A 123 4.53 6.68 5.27
C LEU A 123 4.69 5.37 6.06
N VAL A 124 5.91 4.81 6.10
CA VAL A 124 6.22 3.62 6.91
C VAL A 124 6.01 3.87 8.40
N SER A 125 6.42 5.04 8.90
CA SER A 125 6.19 5.43 10.29
C SER A 125 4.70 5.46 10.64
N LYS A 126 3.88 6.14 9.80
CA LYS A 126 2.42 6.20 10.00
C LYS A 126 1.76 4.82 9.88
N ARG A 127 2.22 3.97 8.97
CA ARG A 127 1.78 2.57 8.87
C ARG A 127 2.01 1.83 10.19
N GLN A 128 3.19 1.99 10.78
CA GLN A 128 3.52 1.32 12.03
C GLN A 128 2.64 1.78 13.19
N VAL A 129 2.29 3.07 13.25
CA VAL A 129 1.33 3.60 14.24
C VAL A 129 -0.02 2.91 14.10
N VAL A 130 -0.56 2.82 12.87
CA VAL A 130 -1.85 2.14 12.60
C VAL A 130 -1.81 0.65 13.00
N LEU A 131 -0.77 -0.08 12.60
CA LEU A 131 -0.66 -1.51 12.92
C LEU A 131 -0.48 -1.79 14.43
N THR A 132 0.20 -0.88 15.14
CA THR A 132 0.36 -0.97 16.60
C THR A 132 -0.96 -0.72 17.31
N LYS A 133 -1.75 0.24 16.81
CA LYS A 133 -3.05 0.61 17.39
C LYS A 133 -4.14 -0.42 17.10
N PHE A 134 -4.25 -0.87 15.86
CA PHE A 134 -5.25 -1.84 15.41
C PHE A 134 -4.64 -3.24 15.31
N THR A 135 -4.24 -3.80 16.44
CA THR A 135 -3.58 -5.13 16.50
C THR A 135 -4.43 -6.25 15.89
N VAL A 136 -5.76 -6.09 15.86
CA VAL A 136 -6.69 -7.01 15.20
C VAL A 136 -6.38 -7.21 13.70
N LEU A 137 -5.79 -6.21 13.04
CA LEU A 137 -5.38 -6.30 11.63
C LEU A 137 -4.40 -7.46 11.39
N SER A 138 -3.53 -7.78 12.35
CA SER A 138 -2.58 -8.90 12.24
C SER A 138 -3.24 -10.29 12.18
N LYS A 139 -4.53 -10.37 12.55
CA LYS A 139 -5.31 -11.62 12.58
C LYS A 139 -6.20 -11.78 11.35
N LEU A 140 -6.29 -10.75 10.52
CA LEU A 140 -7.11 -10.77 9.31
C LEU A 140 -6.34 -11.43 8.17
N SER A 141 -7.06 -12.16 7.32
CA SER A 141 -6.55 -12.50 6.00
C SER A 141 -6.31 -11.23 5.18
N GLU A 142 -5.47 -11.32 4.15
CA GLU A 142 -5.23 -10.20 3.23
C GLU A 142 -6.55 -9.64 2.67
N LYS A 143 -7.47 -10.53 2.25
CA LYS A 143 -8.78 -10.15 1.73
C LYS A 143 -9.62 -9.39 2.75
N GLU A 144 -9.66 -9.84 4.00
CA GLU A 144 -10.42 -9.14 5.06
C GLU A 144 -9.81 -7.78 5.38
N MET A 145 -8.48 -7.67 5.38
CA MET A 145 -7.81 -6.38 5.53
C MET A 145 -8.14 -5.45 4.36
N GLN A 146 -8.19 -5.98 3.13
CA GLN A 146 -8.59 -5.21 1.95
C GLN A 146 -10.03 -4.70 2.07
N GLU A 147 -10.96 -5.55 2.50
CA GLU A 147 -12.36 -5.19 2.74
C GLU A 147 -12.49 -4.10 3.82
N VAL A 148 -11.76 -4.24 4.93
CA VAL A 148 -11.78 -3.26 6.03
C VAL A 148 -11.27 -1.89 5.57
N VAL A 149 -10.16 -1.86 4.84
CA VAL A 149 -9.57 -0.61 4.34
C VAL A 149 -10.49 0.03 3.31
N ALA A 150 -11.00 -0.73 2.33
CA ALA A 150 -11.94 -0.22 1.34
C ALA A 150 -13.23 0.33 1.97
N GLY A 151 -13.78 -0.37 2.97
CA GLY A 151 -14.92 0.09 3.75
C GLY A 151 -14.62 1.40 4.50
N SER A 152 -13.42 1.51 5.08
CA SER A 152 -13.00 2.73 5.81
C SER A 152 -12.87 3.93 4.87
N LEU A 153 -12.26 3.75 3.69
CA LEU A 153 -12.13 4.80 2.67
C LEU A 153 -13.49 5.29 2.19
N ARG A 154 -14.43 4.38 1.89
CA ARG A 154 -15.80 4.74 1.49
C ARG A 154 -16.50 5.55 2.57
N LEU A 155 -16.37 5.15 3.84
CA LEU A 155 -16.95 5.92 4.95
C LEU A 155 -16.37 7.34 5.04
N MET A 156 -15.08 7.54 4.81
CA MET A 156 -14.46 8.87 4.80
C MET A 156 -14.83 9.70 3.57
N ALA A 157 -14.99 9.05 2.41
CA ALA A 157 -15.47 9.65 1.17
C ALA A 157 -16.93 10.10 1.28
N ASP A 158 -17.81 9.31 1.89
CA ASP A 158 -19.25 9.55 1.89
C ASP A 158 -19.74 10.39 3.10
N ASN A 159 -19.00 10.40 4.22
CA ASN A 159 -19.44 11.05 5.46
C ASN A 159 -18.53 12.21 5.89
N ALA A 160 -19.03 13.44 5.78
CA ALA A 160 -18.30 14.65 6.20
C ALA A 160 -17.89 14.65 7.68
N GLY A 161 -18.68 14.02 8.56
CA GLY A 161 -18.36 13.89 10.00
C GLY A 161 -17.18 12.94 10.28
N MET A 162 -16.74 12.17 9.29
CA MET A 162 -15.55 11.32 9.36
C MET A 162 -14.30 12.02 8.83
N ARG A 163 -14.39 13.27 8.37
CA ARG A 163 -13.25 14.04 7.83
C ARG A 163 -12.63 14.93 8.91
N THR A 164 -11.49 15.55 8.63
CA THR A 164 -10.83 16.48 9.56
C THR A 164 -11.33 17.92 9.33
N ASN A 165 -10.43 18.85 9.01
CA ASN A 165 -10.70 20.29 9.02
C ASN A 165 -11.00 20.87 7.62
N ASN A 166 -10.91 20.08 6.55
CA ASN A 166 -11.22 20.52 5.17
C ASN A 166 -12.10 19.49 4.46
N ALA A 167 -13.37 19.45 4.85
CA ALA A 167 -14.29 18.41 4.41
C ALA A 167 -14.43 18.28 2.88
N CYS A 168 -14.25 19.36 2.11
CA CYS A 168 -14.33 19.28 0.65
C CYS A 168 -13.07 18.69 0.02
N LYS A 169 -11.88 19.23 0.31
CA LYS A 169 -10.62 18.71 -0.26
C LYS A 169 -10.31 17.29 0.22
N GLU A 170 -10.68 16.98 1.45
CA GLU A 170 -10.54 15.62 1.98
C GLU A 170 -11.51 14.66 1.31
N ALA A 171 -12.75 15.07 1.00
CA ALA A 171 -13.67 14.24 0.20
C ALA A 171 -13.04 13.87 -1.13
N CYS A 172 -12.55 14.87 -1.88
CA CYS A 172 -11.87 14.66 -3.15
C CYS A 172 -10.68 13.70 -3.02
N THR A 173 -9.91 13.83 -1.94
CA THR A 173 -8.75 12.97 -1.65
C THR A 173 -9.17 11.53 -1.32
N PHE A 174 -10.24 11.33 -0.55
CA PHE A 174 -10.74 10.00 -0.23
C PHE A 174 -11.44 9.33 -1.44
N ASP A 175 -12.14 10.11 -2.27
CA ASP A 175 -12.68 9.64 -3.56
C ASP A 175 -11.57 9.18 -4.50
N TYR A 176 -10.48 9.96 -4.57
CA TYR A 176 -9.28 9.58 -5.31
C TYR A 176 -8.71 8.25 -4.82
N LEU A 177 -8.54 8.09 -3.50
CA LEU A 177 -8.02 6.84 -2.93
C LEU A 177 -8.98 5.67 -3.10
N ALA A 178 -10.29 5.89 -3.06
CA ALA A 178 -11.29 4.87 -3.36
C ALA A 178 -11.23 4.43 -4.84
N CYS A 179 -11.02 5.38 -5.76
CA CYS A 179 -10.78 5.12 -7.17
C CYS A 179 -9.51 4.27 -7.36
N VAL A 180 -8.38 4.67 -6.75
CA VAL A 180 -7.12 3.92 -6.80
C VAL A 180 -7.31 2.51 -6.25
N ALA A 181 -7.88 2.37 -5.05
CA ALA A 181 -8.11 1.07 -4.41
C ALA A 181 -9.00 0.14 -5.25
N THR A 182 -10.00 0.69 -5.94
CA THR A 182 -10.87 -0.08 -6.84
C THR A 182 -10.13 -0.51 -8.10
N ALA A 183 -9.36 0.41 -8.69
CA ALA A 183 -8.74 0.21 -9.99
C ALA A 183 -7.51 -0.71 -9.91
N THR A 184 -6.75 -0.67 -8.82
CA THR A 184 -5.59 -1.56 -8.64
C THR A 184 -6.00 -2.96 -8.17
N GLY A 185 -7.21 -3.15 -7.62
CA GLY A 185 -7.64 -4.41 -6.99
C GLY A 185 -6.79 -4.81 -5.78
N VAL A 186 -5.79 -4.00 -5.45
CA VAL A 186 -4.83 -4.13 -4.37
C VAL A 186 -5.11 -2.92 -3.49
N SER A 187 -6.16 -3.02 -2.69
CA SER A 187 -6.64 -1.90 -1.88
C SER A 187 -5.50 -1.38 -1.02
N ILE A 188 -4.91 -0.22 -1.33
CA ILE A 188 -3.90 0.42 -0.50
C ILE A 188 -3.00 -0.65 0.15
N GLY A 189 -2.43 -1.52 -0.70
CA GLY A 189 -1.85 -2.81 -0.29
C GLY A 189 -0.75 -2.63 0.75
N LEU A 190 -0.28 -1.41 0.91
CA LEU A 190 0.67 -0.88 1.87
C LEU A 190 0.43 -1.31 3.33
N LEU A 191 -0.81 -1.49 3.81
CA LEU A 191 -1.01 -1.97 5.19
C LEU A 191 -0.63 -3.45 5.37
N ALA A 192 -1.09 -4.32 4.47
CA ALA A 192 -0.86 -5.77 4.56
C ALA A 192 0.47 -6.20 3.91
N ALA A 193 0.84 -5.54 2.82
CA ALA A 193 2.07 -5.81 2.09
C ALA A 193 3.29 -5.44 2.93
N CYS A 194 4.39 -6.14 2.64
CA CYS A 194 5.66 -5.93 3.34
C CYS A 194 5.60 -6.22 4.86
N ALA A 195 4.53 -6.83 5.37
CA ALA A 195 4.35 -7.09 6.81
C ALA A 195 5.40 -8.05 7.40
N ALA A 196 6.00 -8.91 6.58
CA ALA A 196 7.11 -9.77 6.99
C ALA A 196 8.45 -9.01 7.14
N ILE A 197 8.55 -7.77 6.66
CA ILE A 197 9.76 -6.95 6.71
C ILE A 197 9.71 -6.06 7.95
N THR A 198 10.75 -6.16 8.80
CA THR A 198 10.86 -5.37 10.03
C THR A 198 11.82 -4.19 9.91
N PHE A 199 12.67 -4.16 8.88
CA PHE A 199 13.64 -3.10 8.65
C PHE A 199 12.99 -1.93 7.87
N PRO A 200 12.81 -0.74 8.48
CA PRO A 200 11.98 0.32 7.89
C PRO A 200 12.39 0.77 6.47
N PRO A 201 13.68 0.94 6.13
CA PRO A 201 14.09 1.27 4.76
C PRO A 201 13.71 0.18 3.73
N ALA A 202 13.70 -1.09 4.12
CA ALA A 202 13.24 -2.17 3.23
C ALA A 202 11.71 -2.21 3.11
N VAL A 203 10.97 -1.84 4.17
CA VAL A 203 9.51 -1.63 4.08
C VAL A 203 9.23 -0.49 3.10
N ALA A 204 9.94 0.63 3.21
CA ALA A 204 9.79 1.79 2.33
C ALA A 204 10.05 1.44 0.86
N ALA A 205 11.11 0.67 0.59
CA ALA A 205 11.41 0.16 -0.74
C ALA A 205 10.30 -0.76 -1.28
N CYS A 206 9.79 -1.67 -0.45
CA CYS A 206 8.71 -2.57 -0.83
C CYS A 206 7.40 -1.81 -1.13
N VAL A 207 7.08 -0.79 -0.33
CA VAL A 207 5.97 0.16 -0.56
C VAL A 207 6.15 0.91 -1.88
N ALA A 208 7.36 1.38 -2.16
CA ALA A 208 7.66 2.10 -3.40
C ALA A 208 7.39 1.24 -4.65
N VAL A 209 7.75 -0.06 -4.64
CA VAL A 209 7.47 -0.96 -5.76
C VAL A 209 5.98 -1.07 -6.06
N ILE A 210 5.15 -1.14 -5.02
CA ILE A 210 3.68 -1.19 -5.17
C ILE A 210 3.20 0.10 -5.85
N VAL A 211 3.59 1.24 -5.30
CA VAL A 211 3.24 2.57 -5.83
C VAL A 211 3.70 2.73 -7.29
N ILE A 212 4.90 2.27 -7.64
CA ILE A 212 5.42 2.32 -9.02
C ILE A 212 4.66 1.36 -9.94
N GLY A 213 4.27 0.18 -9.46
CA GLY A 213 3.50 -0.80 -10.22
C GLY A 213 2.13 -0.29 -10.65
N ASP A 214 1.51 0.54 -9.81
CA ASP A 214 0.16 1.08 -10.02
C ASP A 214 0.11 2.31 -10.94
N VAL A 215 1.26 2.84 -11.40
CA VAL A 215 1.35 4.13 -12.11
C VAL A 215 0.44 4.23 -13.34
N PHE A 216 0.22 3.13 -14.07
CA PHE A 216 -0.64 3.09 -15.25
C PHE A 216 -2.14 3.25 -14.93
N VAL A 217 -2.54 2.86 -13.72
CA VAL A 217 -3.94 2.83 -13.28
C VAL A 217 -4.30 4.12 -12.53
N VAL A 218 -3.34 4.68 -11.77
CA VAL A 218 -3.54 5.85 -10.91
C VAL A 218 -3.76 7.14 -11.70
N GLY A 219 -3.23 7.23 -12.93
CA GLY A 219 -3.34 8.43 -13.77
C GLY A 219 -4.78 8.90 -14.02
N GLY A 220 -5.72 7.98 -14.23
CA GLY A 220 -7.14 8.32 -14.45
C GLY A 220 -7.83 8.90 -13.20
N CYS A 221 -7.49 8.35 -12.02
CA CYS A 221 -8.01 8.85 -10.74
C CYS A 221 -7.46 10.26 -10.42
N TYR A 222 -6.21 10.55 -10.80
CA TYR A 222 -5.56 11.83 -10.50
C TYR A 222 -6.22 13.03 -11.20
N PHE A 223 -6.64 12.90 -12.45
CA PHE A 223 -7.33 14.00 -13.14
C PHE A 223 -8.71 14.29 -12.53
N SER A 224 -9.41 13.25 -12.08
CA SER A 224 -10.69 13.39 -11.37
C SER A 224 -10.51 14.13 -10.04
N LEU A 225 -9.43 13.84 -9.32
CA LEU A 225 -9.04 14.56 -8.11
C LEU A 225 -8.81 16.05 -8.38
N LEU A 226 -8.00 16.39 -9.39
CA LEU A 226 -7.70 17.80 -9.72
C LEU A 226 -8.96 18.58 -10.07
N ALA A 227 -9.89 17.96 -10.80
CA ALA A 227 -11.17 18.59 -11.13
C ALA A 227 -12.05 18.80 -9.89
N CYS A 228 -12.04 17.86 -8.95
CA CYS A 228 -12.76 17.96 -7.69
C CYS A 228 -12.17 19.08 -6.80
N GLU A 229 -10.85 19.10 -6.59
CA GLU A 229 -10.19 20.09 -5.72
C GLU A 229 -10.36 21.54 -6.23
N ARG A 230 -10.48 21.76 -7.55
CA ARG A 230 -10.77 23.08 -8.13
C ARG A 230 -12.15 23.62 -7.79
N ARG A 231 -13.10 22.76 -7.38
CA ARG A 231 -14.49 23.12 -7.07
C ARG A 231 -14.72 23.41 -5.57
N CYS A 232 -13.71 23.26 -4.70
CA CYS A 232 -13.85 23.21 -3.24
C CYS A 232 -13.65 24.53 -2.46
#